data_AF-A0A965L966-F1
#
_entry.id   AF-A0A965L966-F1
#
_cell.length_a   1.000
_cell.length_b   1.000
_cell.length_c   1.000
_cell.angle_alpha   90.00
_cell.angle_beta   90.00
_cell.angle_gamma   90.00
#
_symmetry.space_group_name_H-M   'P 1'
#
loop_
_entity.id
_entity.type
_entity.pdbx_description
1 polymer ?
#
loop_
_entity_poly.entity_id
_entity_poly.type
_entity_poly.pdbx_seq_one_letter_code
_entity_poly.pdbx_strand_id
1 'polypeptide(L)'
;MPLDQLDVIVRVAGATLLVVAAIGKWRRGDRADDRWFAPLALCLCGFLAGNTPVSALQLGGPVGHLAVLLSGLTVAFLWWFCLSVFDWTFRPRGAVLVVGLIWMAVACADRGVFGEAIAQRGLSFVLIAMGLGMMAWLAWRLIRDREGDLIDGRRRSRLWVAILPAAQLLADMGADLAFGLDWQPQLFSIAQNAAVLAFTGWLLVLGGERVVASPVVVRTPVAPDPEETALEARLRRLMEVEKVWLDPDLDLAAFVGRMGASERAVRRLILDRLGYDHFRTFLNAHRMAEARRRLVDPARRDEKLIVIAMDSGFASLPSFNRVFQQAEGVSPGAWRQARFSTSEARRTAPAV
;
A
#
# COMPACT_ATOMS: atom_id res chain seq x y z
N MET A 1 -36.44 -17.64 1.97
CA MET A 1 -36.17 -16.70 3.07
C MET A 1 -36.62 -15.31 2.62
N PRO A 2 -37.41 -14.58 3.42
CA PRO A 2 -37.78 -13.19 3.15
C PRO A 2 -36.56 -12.28 2.90
N LEU A 3 -36.68 -11.29 2.01
CA LEU A 3 -35.56 -10.41 1.61
C LEU A 3 -35.09 -9.50 2.75
N ASP A 4 -36.00 -9.06 3.60
CA ASP A 4 -35.73 -8.32 4.85
C ASP A 4 -34.86 -9.13 5.80
N GLN A 5 -35.17 -10.41 5.99
CA GLN A 5 -34.35 -11.30 6.81
C GLN A 5 -32.96 -11.49 6.19
N LEU A 6 -32.87 -11.61 4.86
CA LEU A 6 -31.59 -11.73 4.16
C LEU A 6 -30.73 -10.49 4.33
N ASP A 7 -31.32 -9.30 4.17
CA ASP A 7 -30.64 -8.02 4.35
C ASP A 7 -30.04 -7.91 5.76
N VAL A 8 -30.84 -8.18 6.78
CA VAL A 8 -30.38 -8.14 8.17
C VAL A 8 -29.23 -9.13 8.41
N ILE A 9 -29.36 -10.38 7.92
CA ILE A 9 -28.32 -11.40 8.09
C ILE A 9 -26.99 -10.95 7.45
N VAL A 10 -27.01 -10.47 6.21
CA VAL A 10 -25.80 -10.04 5.49
C VAL A 10 -25.14 -8.86 6.22
N ARG A 11 -25.93 -7.87 6.65
CA ARG A 11 -25.43 -6.67 7.33
C ARG A 11 -24.83 -6.99 8.70
N VAL A 12 -25.53 -7.79 9.50
CA VAL A 12 -25.06 -8.21 10.84
C VAL A 12 -23.82 -9.10 10.74
N ALA A 13 -23.81 -10.06 9.80
CA ALA A 13 -22.64 -10.91 9.56
C ALA A 13 -21.43 -10.07 9.11
N GLY A 14 -21.63 -9.12 8.19
CA GLY A 14 -20.61 -8.17 7.74
C GLY A 14 -20.03 -7.34 8.87
N ALA A 15 -20.88 -6.68 9.66
CA ALA A 15 -20.44 -5.86 10.79
C ALA A 15 -19.70 -6.70 11.85
N THR A 16 -20.20 -7.90 12.14
CA THR A 16 -19.55 -8.83 13.09
C THR A 16 -18.17 -9.24 12.61
N LEU A 17 -18.03 -9.63 11.33
CA LEU A 17 -16.74 -10.00 10.75
C LEU A 17 -15.74 -8.83 10.81
N LEU A 18 -16.17 -7.62 10.47
CA LEU A 18 -15.34 -6.41 10.51
C LEU A 18 -14.82 -6.12 11.92
N VAL A 19 -15.70 -6.19 12.92
CA VAL A 19 -15.35 -5.95 14.33
C VAL A 19 -14.39 -7.02 14.85
N VAL A 20 -14.69 -8.30 14.62
CA VAL A 20 -13.82 -9.42 15.05
C VAL A 20 -12.45 -9.30 14.40
N ALA A 21 -12.41 -8.99 13.10
CA ALA A 21 -11.16 -8.78 12.38
C ALA A 21 -10.37 -7.59 12.91
N ALA A 22 -11.03 -6.48 13.23
CA ALA A 22 -10.37 -5.28 13.75
C ALA A 22 -9.75 -5.55 15.13
N ILE A 23 -10.48 -6.23 16.02
CA ILE A 23 -9.97 -6.65 17.33
C ILE A 23 -8.81 -7.63 17.16
N GLY A 24 -8.95 -8.63 16.28
CA GLY A 24 -7.93 -9.65 16.04
C GLY A 24 -6.64 -9.09 15.44
N LYS A 25 -6.72 -8.02 14.64
CA LYS A 25 -5.58 -7.28 14.10
C LYS A 25 -4.95 -6.36 15.15
N TRP A 26 -5.77 -5.62 15.89
CA TRP A 26 -5.29 -4.75 16.96
C TRP A 26 -4.47 -5.51 18.02
N ARG A 27 -4.89 -6.72 18.39
CA ARG A 27 -4.17 -7.59 19.33
C ARG A 27 -2.81 -8.10 18.80
N ARG A 28 -2.59 -8.12 17.48
CA ARG A 28 -1.32 -8.58 16.87
C ARG A 28 -0.27 -7.47 16.78
N GLY A 29 -0.64 -6.21 17.01
CA GLY A 29 0.23 -5.12 17.44
C GLY A 29 1.29 -4.56 16.48
N ASP A 30 1.66 -5.24 15.39
CA ASP A 30 2.95 -4.96 14.74
C ASP A 30 2.88 -4.41 13.30
N ARG A 31 1.75 -4.47 12.60
CA ARG A 31 1.72 -4.12 11.15
C ARG A 31 1.03 -2.80 10.85
N ALA A 32 1.51 -2.09 9.83
CA ALA A 32 0.94 -0.80 9.45
C ALA A 32 -0.46 -0.90 8.81
N ASP A 33 -0.82 -2.03 8.21
CA ASP A 33 -2.18 -2.27 7.71
C ASP A 33 -3.19 -2.43 8.86
N ASP A 34 -2.75 -2.88 10.04
CA ASP A 34 -3.61 -2.97 11.23
C ASP A 34 -4.08 -1.58 11.69
N ARG A 35 -3.27 -0.53 11.49
CA ARG A 35 -3.61 0.85 11.89
C ARG A 35 -4.76 1.43 11.09
N TRP A 36 -4.85 1.11 9.80
CA TRP A 36 -5.86 1.67 8.90
C TRP A 36 -7.08 0.77 8.75
N PHE A 37 -6.96 -0.51 9.12
CA PHE A 37 -8.09 -1.43 9.08
C PHE A 37 -9.18 -1.07 10.08
N ALA A 38 -8.84 -0.68 11.31
CA ALA A 38 -9.85 -0.36 12.33
C ALA A 38 -10.73 0.86 11.96
N PRO A 39 -10.17 2.01 11.52
CA PRO A 39 -10.98 3.12 11.00
C PRO A 39 -11.85 2.73 9.80
N LEU A 40 -11.29 1.95 8.85
CA LEU A 40 -12.06 1.44 7.72
C LEU A 40 -13.22 0.55 8.18
N ALA A 41 -12.97 -0.39 9.09
CA ALA A 41 -13.97 -1.29 9.63
C ALA A 41 -15.11 -0.54 10.30
N LEU A 42 -14.80 0.52 11.06
CA LEU A 42 -15.81 1.38 11.66
C LEU A 42 -16.68 2.09 10.62
N CYS A 43 -16.07 2.60 9.54
CA CYS A 43 -16.80 3.25 8.44
C CYS A 43 -17.69 2.26 7.69
N LEU A 44 -17.19 1.06 7.41
CA LEU A 44 -17.95 -0.01 6.76
C LEU A 44 -19.09 -0.52 7.65
N CYS A 45 -18.93 -0.57 8.97
CA CYS A 45 -20.04 -0.82 9.89
C CYS A 45 -21.11 0.28 9.81
N GLY A 46 -20.71 1.55 9.70
CA GLY A 46 -21.63 2.66 9.44
C GLY A 46 -22.37 2.54 8.11
N PHE A 47 -21.66 2.15 7.04
CA PHE A 47 -22.26 1.85 5.74
C PHE A 47 -23.29 0.71 5.83
N LEU A 48 -22.88 -0.44 6.38
CA LEU A 48 -23.79 -1.58 6.58
C LEU A 48 -24.95 -1.23 7.51
N ALA A 49 -24.79 -0.31 8.47
CA ALA A 49 -25.87 0.13 9.34
C ALA A 49 -26.93 1.01 8.63
N GLY A 50 -26.55 1.70 7.54
CA GLY A 50 -27.43 2.61 6.80
C GLY A 50 -27.91 2.10 5.44
N ASN A 51 -27.22 1.15 4.82
CA ASN A 51 -27.47 0.73 3.44
C ASN A 51 -28.65 -0.25 3.32
N THR A 52 -29.87 0.25 3.47
CA THR A 52 -31.12 -0.48 3.22
C THR A 52 -32.24 0.50 2.81
N PRO A 53 -33.10 0.14 1.84
CA PRO A 53 -34.26 0.96 1.50
C PRO A 53 -35.46 0.72 2.43
N VAL A 54 -35.38 -0.27 3.31
CA VAL A 54 -36.48 -0.62 4.24
C VAL A 54 -36.44 0.32 5.43
N SER A 55 -37.38 1.28 5.50
CA SER A 55 -37.41 2.31 6.55
C SER A 55 -37.46 1.74 7.98
N ALA A 56 -38.11 0.60 8.18
CA ALA A 56 -38.18 -0.09 9.48
C ALA A 56 -36.82 -0.65 9.96
N LEU A 57 -35.87 -0.84 9.04
CA LEU A 57 -34.52 -1.37 9.32
C LEU A 57 -33.44 -0.26 9.33
N GLN A 58 -33.83 1.00 9.14
CA GLN A 58 -32.94 2.14 9.22
C GLN A 58 -32.77 2.59 10.67
N LEU A 59 -31.53 2.86 11.07
CA LEU A 59 -31.25 3.40 12.40
C LEU A 59 -31.67 4.88 12.44
N GLY A 60 -32.54 5.23 13.39
CA GLY A 60 -32.94 6.61 13.65
C GLY A 60 -32.05 7.32 14.67
N GLY A 61 -32.31 8.62 14.84
CA GLY A 61 -31.71 9.44 15.90
C GLY A 61 -30.18 9.59 15.78
N PRO A 62 -29.48 9.84 16.91
CA PRO A 62 -28.04 10.12 16.91
C PRO A 62 -27.18 8.99 16.32
N VAL A 63 -27.60 7.74 16.52
CA VAL A 63 -26.88 6.56 16.01
C VAL A 63 -27.00 6.47 14.50
N GLY A 64 -28.19 6.75 13.95
CA GLY A 64 -28.40 6.85 12.50
C GLY A 64 -27.54 7.94 11.86
N HIS A 65 -27.54 9.14 12.45
CA HIS A 65 -26.71 10.25 11.96
C HIS A 65 -25.22 9.90 11.98
N LEU A 66 -24.74 9.25 13.05
CA LEU A 66 -23.36 8.80 13.14
C LEU A 66 -23.03 7.74 12.08
N ALA A 67 -23.94 6.77 11.84
CA ALA A 67 -23.75 5.74 10.82
C ALA A 67 -23.61 6.35 9.41
N VAL A 68 -24.48 7.31 9.08
CA VAL A 68 -24.43 8.05 7.81
C VAL A 68 -23.12 8.84 7.68
N LEU A 69 -22.69 9.51 8.75
CA LEU A 69 -21.42 10.24 8.78
C LEU A 69 -20.23 9.32 8.52
N LEU A 70 -20.13 8.22 9.28
CA LEU A 70 -19.07 7.22 9.17
C LEU A 70 -19.04 6.59 7.76
N SER A 71 -20.20 6.27 7.20
CA SER A 71 -20.33 5.75 5.84
C SER A 71 -19.65 6.66 4.81
N GLY A 72 -19.76 7.99 4.96
CA GLY A 72 -19.12 8.97 4.07
C GLY A 72 -17.61 9.01 4.09
N LEU A 73 -17.01 8.57 5.20
CA LEU A 73 -15.56 8.53 5.36
C LEU A 73 -14.94 7.25 4.79
N THR A 74 -15.77 6.27 4.42
CA THR A 74 -15.35 4.94 3.93
C THR A 74 -14.34 5.03 2.79
N VAL A 75 -14.59 5.88 1.79
CA VAL A 75 -13.73 5.96 0.60
C VAL A 75 -12.31 6.42 0.95
N ALA A 76 -12.16 7.41 1.83
CA ALA A 76 -10.84 7.90 2.26
C ALA A 76 -10.06 6.83 3.04
N PHE A 77 -10.72 6.15 3.99
CA PHE A 77 -10.08 5.11 4.77
C PHE A 77 -9.83 3.83 3.96
N LEU A 78 -10.72 3.48 3.01
CA LEU A 78 -10.51 2.38 2.08
C LEU A 78 -9.29 2.67 1.21
N TRP A 79 -9.17 3.89 0.68
CA TRP A 79 -8.04 4.30 -0.12
C TRP A 79 -6.71 4.17 0.64
N TRP A 80 -6.63 4.73 1.85
CA TRP A 80 -5.43 4.62 2.70
C TRP A 80 -5.14 3.19 3.15
N PHE A 81 -6.17 2.42 3.48
CA PHE A 81 -6.03 1.02 3.82
C PHE A 81 -5.45 0.23 2.64
N CYS A 82 -6.01 0.36 1.44
CA CYS A 82 -5.49 -0.31 0.23
C CYS A 82 -4.03 0.01 -0.04
N LEU A 83 -3.59 1.27 0.19
CA LEU A 83 -2.18 1.63 0.08
C LEU A 83 -1.32 0.97 1.18
N SER A 84 -1.80 0.95 2.42
CA SER A 84 -1.10 0.32 3.55
C SER A 84 -0.94 -1.18 3.41
N VAL A 85 -1.89 -1.84 2.72
CA VAL A 85 -1.84 -3.26 2.41
C VAL A 85 -0.60 -3.56 1.57
N PHE A 86 -0.10 -2.67 0.72
CA PHE A 86 1.06 -2.98 -0.13
C PHE A 86 2.35 -2.26 0.24
N ASP A 87 2.29 -1.38 1.23
CA ASP A 87 3.43 -0.68 1.80
C ASP A 87 3.29 -0.63 3.33
N TRP A 88 4.01 -1.52 4.01
CA TRP A 88 4.10 -1.61 5.47
C TRP A 88 4.69 -0.38 6.18
N THR A 89 5.29 0.56 5.45
CA THR A 89 5.76 1.84 6.00
C THR A 89 4.82 2.98 5.69
N PHE A 90 3.67 2.68 5.07
CA PHE A 90 2.74 3.67 4.59
C PHE A 90 2.24 4.56 5.72
N ARG A 91 2.40 5.86 5.49
CA ARG A 91 1.70 6.92 6.21
C ARG A 91 1.20 7.92 5.17
N PRO A 92 -0.05 8.39 5.25
CA PRO A 92 -0.55 9.42 4.35
C PRO A 92 0.31 10.67 4.53
N ARG A 93 0.94 11.12 3.44
CA ARG A 93 1.81 12.31 3.38
C ARG A 93 1.59 13.01 2.04
N GLY A 94 1.93 14.30 1.98
CA GLY A 94 1.82 15.10 0.77
C GLY A 94 0.42 15.06 0.17
N ALA A 95 0.33 14.89 -1.15
CA ALA A 95 -0.93 14.88 -1.89
C ALA A 95 -1.93 13.83 -1.38
N VAL A 96 -1.48 12.64 -0.97
CA VAL A 96 -2.37 11.56 -0.49
C VAL A 96 -3.09 11.95 0.80
N LEU A 97 -2.39 12.66 1.70
CA LEU A 97 -2.99 13.18 2.92
C LEU A 97 -3.96 14.32 2.60
N VAL A 98 -3.53 15.29 1.79
CA VAL A 98 -4.34 16.45 1.44
C VAL A 98 -5.65 16.05 0.76
N VAL A 99 -5.60 15.18 -0.25
CA VAL A 99 -6.80 14.68 -0.94
C VAL A 99 -7.72 13.93 0.01
N GLY A 100 -7.16 13.09 0.90
CA GLY A 100 -7.97 12.37 1.90
C GLY A 100 -8.65 13.31 2.90
N LEU A 101 -7.96 14.37 3.34
CA LEU A 101 -8.55 15.38 4.24
C LEU A 101 -9.63 16.22 3.53
N ILE A 102 -9.41 16.59 2.27
CA ILE A 102 -10.42 17.27 1.44
C ILE A 102 -11.65 16.38 1.29
N TRP A 103 -11.47 15.08 1.00
CA TRP A 103 -12.57 14.12 0.95
C TRP A 103 -13.39 14.14 2.24
N MET A 104 -12.74 13.98 3.39
CA MET A 104 -13.43 13.95 4.68
C MET A 104 -14.19 15.26 4.95
N ALA A 105 -13.59 16.41 4.63
CA ALA A 105 -14.23 17.71 4.80
C ALA A 105 -15.48 17.86 3.93
N VAL A 106 -15.38 17.50 2.64
CA VAL A 106 -16.52 17.56 1.70
C VAL A 106 -17.60 16.54 2.09
N ALA A 107 -17.21 15.33 2.51
CA ALA A 107 -18.15 14.28 2.93
C ALA A 107 -18.92 14.66 4.21
N CYS A 108 -18.28 15.34 5.16
CA CYS A 108 -18.93 15.90 6.33
C CYS A 108 -19.88 17.05 5.96
N ALA A 109 -19.45 17.93 5.05
CA ALA A 109 -20.26 19.05 4.57
C ALA A 109 -21.52 18.60 3.83
N ASP A 110 -21.38 17.62 2.93
CA ASP A 110 -22.47 16.97 2.19
C ASP A 110 -23.51 16.33 3.13
N ARG A 111 -23.08 15.84 4.29
CA ARG A 111 -23.95 15.23 5.32
C ARG A 111 -24.49 16.21 6.36
N GLY A 112 -24.35 17.52 6.12
CA GLY A 112 -24.95 18.55 6.96
C GLY A 112 -24.22 18.85 8.27
N VAL A 113 -22.99 18.35 8.48
CA VAL A 113 -22.20 18.66 9.69
C VAL A 113 -21.97 20.16 9.86
N PHE A 114 -21.86 20.90 8.74
CA PHE A 114 -21.69 22.36 8.72
C PHE A 114 -22.99 23.11 8.40
N GLY A 115 -24.14 22.44 8.47
CA GLY A 115 -25.47 23.01 8.23
C GLY A 115 -26.08 22.66 6.87
N GLU A 116 -27.42 22.67 6.85
CA GLU A 116 -28.29 22.34 5.69
C GLU A 116 -27.97 23.15 4.43
N ALA A 117 -27.65 24.45 4.59
CA ALA A 117 -27.37 25.35 3.47
C ALA A 117 -26.14 24.95 2.65
N ILE A 118 -25.22 24.17 3.23
CA ILE A 118 -24.04 23.65 2.55
C ILE A 118 -24.34 22.27 1.97
N ALA A 119 -25.08 21.42 2.70
CA ALA A 119 -25.47 20.08 2.24
C ALA A 119 -26.24 20.11 0.92
N GLN A 120 -27.13 21.08 0.74
CA GLN A 120 -27.99 21.20 -0.45
C GLN A 120 -27.28 21.76 -1.69
N ARG A 121 -25.97 22.04 -1.65
CA ARG A 121 -25.21 22.59 -2.80
C ARG A 121 -24.81 21.56 -3.85
N GLY A 122 -25.28 20.31 -3.74
CA GLY A 122 -24.91 19.23 -4.67
C GLY A 122 -23.47 18.77 -4.53
N LEU A 123 -22.93 18.77 -3.29
CA LEU A 123 -21.56 18.31 -3.00
C LEU A 123 -21.35 16.83 -3.34
N SER A 124 -22.43 16.05 -3.46
CA SER A 124 -22.40 14.64 -3.84
C SER A 124 -21.74 14.42 -5.22
N PHE A 125 -21.98 15.31 -6.19
CA PHE A 125 -21.31 15.24 -7.50
C PHE A 125 -19.79 15.46 -7.39
N VAL A 126 -19.36 16.32 -6.48
CA VAL A 126 -17.93 16.55 -6.19
C VAL A 126 -17.30 15.31 -5.57
N LEU A 127 -18.00 14.66 -4.64
CA LEU A 127 -17.55 13.39 -4.04
C LEU A 127 -17.45 12.27 -5.08
N ILE A 128 -18.43 12.14 -5.98
CA ILE A 128 -18.39 11.15 -7.06
C ILE A 128 -17.15 11.38 -7.96
N ALA A 129 -16.96 12.61 -8.45
CA ALA A 129 -15.83 12.95 -9.30
C ALA A 129 -14.47 12.73 -8.62
N MET A 130 -14.35 13.15 -7.35
CA MET A 130 -13.14 12.92 -6.57
C MET A 130 -12.90 11.43 -6.31
N GLY A 131 -13.96 10.65 -6.14
CA GLY A 131 -13.90 9.21 -5.82
C GLY A 131 -13.37 8.42 -7.00
N LEU A 132 -13.85 8.75 -8.20
CA LEU A 132 -13.30 8.25 -9.46
C LEU A 132 -11.82 8.58 -9.61
N GLY A 133 -11.44 9.84 -9.37
CA GLY A 133 -10.04 10.26 -9.44
C GLY A 133 -9.15 9.50 -8.46
N MET A 134 -9.61 9.31 -7.22
CA MET A 134 -8.91 8.56 -6.18
C MET A 134 -8.75 7.08 -6.55
N MET A 135 -9.81 6.44 -7.07
CA MET A 135 -9.79 5.03 -7.48
C MET A 135 -8.95 4.80 -8.74
N ALA A 136 -9.05 5.69 -9.73
CA ALA A 136 -8.20 5.64 -10.94
C ALA A 136 -6.72 5.79 -10.58
N TRP A 137 -6.40 6.74 -9.69
CA TRP A 137 -5.04 6.92 -9.21
C TRP A 137 -4.55 5.72 -8.38
N LEU A 138 -5.39 5.15 -7.52
CA LEU A 138 -5.08 3.94 -6.75
C LEU A 138 -4.77 2.77 -7.70
N ALA A 139 -5.63 2.54 -8.69
CA ALA A 139 -5.46 1.49 -9.68
C ALA A 139 -4.17 1.68 -10.47
N TRP A 140 -3.93 2.88 -10.99
CA TRP A 140 -2.68 3.22 -11.69
C TRP A 140 -1.44 2.95 -10.82
N ARG A 141 -1.46 3.39 -9.57
CA ARG A 141 -0.35 3.18 -8.64
C ARG A 141 -0.11 1.69 -8.34
N LEU A 142 -1.17 0.92 -8.07
CA LEU A 142 -1.06 -0.52 -7.77
C LEU A 142 -0.59 -1.33 -8.99
N ILE A 143 -1.02 -0.96 -10.19
CA ILE A 143 -0.60 -1.60 -11.45
C ILE A 143 0.87 -1.29 -11.73
N ARG A 144 1.30 -0.04 -11.54
CA ARG A 144 2.69 0.38 -11.76
C ARG A 144 3.67 -0.28 -10.78
N ASP A 145 3.32 -0.36 -9.51
CA ASP A 145 4.18 -0.97 -8.48
C ASP A 145 4.25 -2.51 -8.60
N ARG A 146 3.36 -3.14 -9.38
CA ARG A 146 3.29 -4.60 -9.58
C ARG A 146 4.54 -5.19 -10.22
N GLU A 147 5.14 -4.47 -11.17
CA GLU A 147 6.21 -5.00 -12.02
C GLU A 147 7.41 -5.44 -11.19
N GLY A 148 7.77 -4.66 -10.16
CA GLY A 148 8.92 -4.96 -9.31
C GLY A 148 8.66 -5.86 -8.10
N ASP A 149 7.40 -6.15 -7.76
CA ASP A 149 7.04 -7.02 -6.64
C ASP A 149 7.36 -8.47 -7.00
N LEU A 150 8.22 -9.17 -6.24
CA LEU A 150 8.75 -10.49 -6.58
C LEU A 150 7.88 -11.65 -6.07
N ILE A 151 6.86 -11.37 -5.24
CA ILE A 151 5.92 -12.39 -4.74
C ILE A 151 4.70 -12.52 -5.66
N ASP A 152 4.49 -13.71 -6.25
CA ASP A 152 3.38 -14.00 -7.17
C ASP A 152 1.99 -13.71 -6.56
N GLY A 153 1.72 -14.18 -5.34
CA GLY A 153 0.44 -13.98 -4.67
C GLY A 153 0.14 -12.50 -4.39
N ARG A 154 1.16 -11.73 -3.97
CA ARG A 154 1.03 -10.29 -3.70
C ARG A 154 0.77 -9.51 -5.01
N ARG A 155 1.47 -9.84 -6.10
CA ARG A 155 1.22 -9.27 -7.43
C ARG A 155 -0.22 -9.47 -7.90
N ARG A 156 -0.74 -10.70 -7.81
CA ARG A 156 -2.14 -11.00 -8.20
C ARG A 156 -3.14 -10.27 -7.31
N SER A 157 -2.86 -10.20 -6.01
CA SER A 157 -3.71 -9.49 -5.06
C SER A 157 -3.81 -7.99 -5.34
N ARG A 158 -2.72 -7.33 -5.77
CA ARG A 158 -2.72 -5.90 -6.16
C ARG A 158 -3.77 -5.61 -7.24
N LEU A 159 -3.90 -6.51 -8.23
CA LEU A 159 -4.85 -6.36 -9.31
C LEU A 159 -6.30 -6.42 -8.80
N TRP A 160 -6.62 -7.40 -7.98
CA TRP A 160 -7.96 -7.56 -7.43
C TRP A 160 -8.35 -6.45 -6.43
N VAL A 161 -7.41 -5.95 -5.62
CA VAL A 161 -7.64 -4.78 -4.74
C VAL A 161 -7.92 -3.51 -5.55
N ALA A 162 -7.39 -3.40 -6.78
CA ALA A 162 -7.72 -2.30 -7.68
C ALA A 162 -9.06 -2.51 -8.41
N ILE A 163 -9.30 -3.73 -8.93
CA ILE A 163 -10.46 -4.05 -9.75
C ILE A 163 -11.75 -4.06 -8.94
N LEU A 164 -11.79 -4.72 -7.78
CA LEU A 164 -13.05 -4.94 -7.07
C LEU A 164 -13.73 -3.63 -6.61
N PRO A 165 -13.03 -2.68 -5.94
CA PRO A 165 -13.63 -1.40 -5.57
C PRO A 165 -13.98 -0.54 -6.79
N ALA A 166 -13.16 -0.58 -7.86
CA ALA A 166 -13.44 0.17 -9.08
C ALA A 166 -14.67 -0.37 -9.82
N ALA A 167 -14.82 -1.70 -9.90
CA ALA A 167 -15.99 -2.35 -10.49
C ALA A 167 -17.26 -2.03 -9.70
N GLN A 168 -17.19 -2.04 -8.37
CA GLN A 168 -18.30 -1.64 -7.51
C GLN A 168 -18.71 -0.18 -7.77
N LEU A 169 -17.75 0.74 -7.76
CA LEU A 169 -18.00 2.16 -8.03
C LEU A 169 -18.64 2.37 -9.41
N LEU A 170 -18.15 1.67 -10.45
CA LEU A 170 -18.69 1.74 -11.80
C LEU A 170 -20.11 1.15 -11.89
N ALA A 171 -20.40 0.08 -11.14
CA ALA A 171 -21.74 -0.49 -11.07
C ALA A 171 -22.73 0.47 -10.39
N ASP A 172 -22.33 1.10 -9.29
CA ASP A 172 -23.13 2.11 -8.59
C ASP A 172 -23.43 3.30 -9.53
N MET A 173 -22.41 3.83 -10.21
CA MET A 173 -22.60 4.91 -11.19
C MET A 173 -23.46 4.51 -12.40
N GLY A 174 -23.30 3.28 -12.88
CA GLY A 174 -24.10 2.76 -13.98
C GLY A 174 -25.57 2.65 -13.61
N ALA A 175 -25.85 2.23 -12.36
CA ALA A 175 -27.20 2.19 -11.81
C ALA A 175 -27.77 3.61 -11.65
N ASP A 176 -27.01 4.54 -11.08
CA ASP A 176 -27.41 5.94 -10.91
C ASP A 176 -27.73 6.61 -12.26
N LEU A 177 -26.95 6.34 -13.31
CA LEU A 177 -27.16 6.89 -14.64
C LEU A 177 -28.38 6.26 -15.35
N ALA A 178 -28.58 4.96 -15.19
CA ALA A 178 -29.65 4.24 -15.88
C ALA A 178 -31.03 4.43 -15.20
N PHE A 179 -31.04 4.56 -13.87
CA PHE A 179 -32.26 4.50 -13.07
C PHE A 179 -32.47 5.71 -12.15
N GLY A 180 -31.49 6.60 -12.02
CA GLY A 180 -31.53 7.79 -11.15
C GLY A 180 -30.93 7.56 -9.76
N LEU A 181 -30.51 8.64 -9.10
CA LEU A 181 -29.82 8.61 -7.79
C LEU A 181 -30.70 8.06 -6.64
N ASP A 182 -32.02 8.14 -6.78
CA ASP A 182 -32.97 7.63 -5.78
C ASP A 182 -33.30 6.15 -5.98
N TRP A 183 -32.74 5.50 -7.01
CA TRP A 183 -33.02 4.10 -7.32
C TRP A 183 -32.25 3.18 -6.38
N GLN A 184 -32.92 2.71 -5.33
CA GLN A 184 -32.33 1.80 -4.34
C GLN A 184 -33.25 0.59 -4.06
N PRO A 185 -33.37 -0.36 -4.99
CA PRO A 185 -34.13 -1.58 -4.74
C PRO A 185 -33.42 -2.45 -3.70
N GLN A 186 -34.19 -3.14 -2.87
CA GLN A 186 -33.66 -3.93 -1.75
C GLN A 186 -32.62 -4.96 -2.17
N LEU A 187 -32.82 -5.62 -3.32
CA LEU A 187 -31.88 -6.62 -3.82
C LEU A 187 -30.52 -6.01 -4.19
N PHE A 188 -30.51 -4.76 -4.69
CA PHE A 188 -29.27 -4.05 -5.02
C PHE A 188 -28.48 -3.71 -3.76
N SER A 189 -29.15 -3.18 -2.71
CA SER A 189 -28.50 -2.93 -1.42
C SER A 189 -27.96 -4.21 -0.78
N ILE A 190 -28.71 -5.33 -0.85
CA ILE A 190 -28.25 -6.64 -0.37
C ILE A 190 -26.99 -7.07 -1.15
N ALA A 191 -26.96 -6.90 -2.47
CA ALA A 191 -25.81 -7.24 -3.30
C ALA A 191 -24.57 -6.40 -2.94
N GLN A 192 -24.73 -5.08 -2.72
CA GLN A 192 -23.65 -4.21 -2.27
C GLN A 192 -23.13 -4.63 -0.88
N ASN A 193 -24.02 -4.91 0.07
CA ASN A 193 -23.66 -5.36 1.42
C ASN A 193 -22.92 -6.71 1.37
N ALA A 194 -23.36 -7.64 0.51
CA ALA A 194 -22.70 -8.92 0.30
C ALA A 194 -21.32 -8.76 -0.36
N ALA A 195 -21.16 -7.81 -1.30
CA ALA A 195 -19.87 -7.50 -1.91
C ALA A 195 -18.86 -6.96 -0.88
N VAL A 196 -19.29 -6.08 0.02
CA VAL A 196 -18.45 -5.59 1.14
C VAL A 196 -18.01 -6.75 2.05
N LEU A 197 -18.94 -7.64 2.41
CA LEU A 197 -18.64 -8.83 3.22
C LEU A 197 -17.63 -9.75 2.51
N ALA A 198 -17.85 -10.05 1.23
CA ALA A 198 -16.96 -10.90 0.43
C ALA A 198 -15.56 -10.29 0.29
N PHE A 199 -15.48 -8.99 -0.01
CA PHE A 199 -14.23 -8.25 -0.09
C PHE A 199 -13.46 -8.26 1.24
N THR A 200 -14.17 -8.06 2.36
CA THR A 200 -13.59 -8.12 3.70
C THR A 200 -13.07 -9.53 4.02
N GLY A 201 -13.86 -10.56 3.76
CA GLY A 201 -13.45 -11.96 3.96
C GLY A 201 -12.21 -12.31 3.14
N TRP A 202 -12.21 -11.93 1.86
CA TRP A 202 -11.07 -12.12 0.96
C TRP A 202 -9.81 -11.39 1.45
N LEU A 203 -9.93 -10.14 1.90
CA LEU A 203 -8.82 -9.38 2.48
C LEU A 203 -8.23 -10.06 3.72
N LEU A 204 -9.06 -10.67 4.57
CA LEU A 204 -8.60 -11.37 5.77
C LEU A 204 -7.86 -12.67 5.45
N VAL A 205 -8.32 -13.41 4.44
CA VAL A 205 -7.63 -14.60 3.93
C VAL A 205 -6.30 -14.20 3.29
N LEU A 206 -6.28 -13.18 2.43
CA LEU A 206 -5.05 -12.66 1.82
C LEU A 206 -4.05 -12.10 2.85
N GLY A 207 -4.54 -11.45 3.91
CA GLY A 207 -3.72 -10.99 5.02
C GLY A 207 -3.07 -12.15 5.78
N GLY A 208 -3.73 -13.32 5.79
CA GLY A 208 -3.23 -14.58 6.35
C GLY A 208 -2.12 -15.23 5.53
N GLU A 209 -2.22 -15.22 4.19
CA GLU A 209 -1.18 -15.77 3.31
C GLU A 209 0.16 -15.03 3.40
N ARG A 210 0.17 -13.80 3.91
CA ARG A 210 1.38 -13.01 4.17
C ARG A 210 2.10 -13.35 5.48
N VAL A 211 1.60 -14.32 6.26
CA VAL A 211 2.30 -14.86 7.44
C VAL A 211 3.38 -15.86 7.03
N VAL A 212 3.42 -16.27 5.77
CA VAL A 212 4.58 -16.92 5.20
C VAL A 212 5.23 -15.92 4.25
N ALA A 213 5.95 -14.94 4.83
CA ALA A 213 7.30 -14.73 4.31
C ALA A 213 7.83 -16.15 4.17
N SER A 214 8.04 -16.63 2.93
CA SER A 214 8.65 -17.94 2.71
C SER A 214 9.68 -18.06 3.82
N PRO A 215 9.57 -19.01 4.77
CA PRO A 215 10.75 -19.34 5.54
C PRO A 215 11.76 -19.52 4.43
N VAL A 216 12.85 -18.74 4.45
CA VAL A 216 13.96 -18.93 3.51
C VAL A 216 14.01 -20.43 3.36
N VAL A 217 13.55 -20.93 2.21
CA VAL A 217 13.47 -22.37 2.05
C VAL A 217 14.92 -22.63 1.84
N VAL A 218 15.62 -22.84 2.95
CA VAL A 218 16.91 -23.45 3.02
C VAL A 218 16.60 -24.80 2.41
N ARG A 219 16.64 -24.84 1.07
CA ARG A 219 16.57 -26.08 0.33
C ARG A 219 17.71 -26.86 0.95
N THR A 220 17.36 -28.02 1.52
CA THR A 220 18.34 -29.06 1.82
C THR A 220 19.32 -29.08 0.66
N PRO A 221 20.65 -29.06 0.87
CA PRO A 221 21.63 -28.92 -0.19
C PRO A 221 21.51 -30.08 -1.18
N VAL A 222 20.62 -29.92 -2.15
CA VAL A 222 20.59 -30.68 -3.40
C VAL A 222 21.68 -30.03 -4.25
N ALA A 223 22.50 -30.85 -4.90
CA ALA A 223 23.54 -30.38 -5.80
C ALA A 223 22.93 -29.33 -6.75
N PRO A 224 23.54 -28.14 -6.88
CA PRO A 224 22.97 -27.08 -7.69
C PRO A 224 22.86 -27.57 -9.14
N ASP A 225 21.68 -27.39 -9.72
CA ASP A 225 21.45 -27.60 -11.14
C ASP A 225 22.49 -26.78 -11.93
N PRO A 226 23.17 -27.34 -12.94
CA PRO A 226 24.08 -26.58 -13.80
C PRO A 226 23.47 -25.27 -14.33
N GLU A 227 22.15 -25.25 -14.61
CA GLU A 227 21.45 -24.03 -15.02
C GLU A 227 21.36 -22.98 -13.90
N GLU A 228 21.12 -23.41 -12.66
CA GLU A 228 21.04 -22.53 -11.50
C GLU A 228 22.43 -21.91 -11.18
N THR A 229 23.49 -22.71 -11.31
CA THR A 229 24.88 -22.24 -11.13
C THR A 229 25.27 -21.20 -12.18
N ALA A 230 24.89 -21.42 -13.45
CA ALA A 230 25.14 -20.46 -14.52
C ALA A 230 24.39 -19.13 -14.28
N LEU A 231 23.16 -19.22 -13.78
CA LEU A 231 22.34 -18.05 -13.45
C LEU A 231 22.94 -17.24 -12.29
N GLU A 232 23.42 -17.90 -11.23
CA GLU A 232 24.11 -17.25 -10.11
C GLU A 232 25.42 -16.57 -10.56
N ALA A 233 26.21 -17.23 -11.41
CA ALA A 233 27.43 -16.65 -11.97
C ALA A 233 27.12 -15.40 -12.82
N ARG A 234 26.05 -15.44 -13.61
CA ARG A 234 25.58 -14.28 -14.40
C ARG A 234 25.15 -13.14 -13.49
N LEU A 235 24.35 -13.42 -12.46
CA LEU A 235 23.94 -12.45 -11.45
C LEU A 235 25.17 -11.79 -10.81
N ARG A 236 26.14 -12.58 -10.35
CA ARG A 236 27.37 -12.06 -9.75
C ARG A 236 28.10 -11.11 -10.68
N ARG A 237 28.25 -11.49 -11.97
CA ARG A 237 28.89 -10.62 -12.97
C ARG A 237 28.15 -9.29 -13.11
N LEU A 238 26.81 -9.31 -13.23
CA LEU A 238 26.01 -8.09 -13.37
C LEU A 238 26.15 -7.17 -12.15
N MET A 239 26.23 -7.73 -10.95
CA MET A 239 26.20 -6.96 -9.71
C MET A 239 27.59 -6.47 -9.27
N GLU A 240 28.62 -7.31 -9.38
CA GLU A 240 29.97 -7.01 -8.87
C GLU A 240 30.86 -6.36 -9.94
N VAL A 241 30.77 -6.84 -11.19
CA VAL A 241 31.65 -6.41 -12.29
C VAL A 241 30.99 -5.28 -13.09
N GLU A 242 29.82 -5.55 -13.67
CA GLU A 242 29.13 -4.59 -14.55
C GLU A 242 28.41 -3.49 -13.75
N LYS A 243 28.18 -3.72 -12.44
CA LYS A 243 27.51 -2.80 -11.51
C LYS A 243 26.24 -2.18 -12.09
N VAL A 244 25.40 -3.02 -12.69
CA VAL A 244 24.19 -2.57 -13.40
C VAL A 244 23.24 -1.76 -12.50
N TRP A 245 23.33 -1.93 -11.18
CA TRP A 245 22.58 -1.15 -10.20
C TRP A 245 22.93 0.34 -10.16
N LEU A 246 24.02 0.78 -10.80
CA LEU A 246 24.34 2.20 -10.98
C LEU A 246 23.44 2.89 -12.01
N ASP A 247 22.81 2.12 -12.91
CA ASP A 247 21.84 2.63 -13.87
C ASP A 247 20.53 2.99 -13.13
N PRO A 248 20.14 4.28 -13.05
CA PRO A 248 18.96 4.71 -12.30
C PRO A 248 17.64 4.18 -12.90
N ASP A 249 17.63 3.91 -14.21
CA ASP A 249 16.45 3.52 -14.97
C ASP A 249 16.31 2.00 -15.11
N LEU A 250 17.22 1.23 -14.50
CA LEU A 250 17.16 -0.24 -14.49
C LEU A 250 15.90 -0.74 -13.78
N ASP A 251 14.97 -1.28 -14.58
CA ASP A 251 13.79 -2.00 -14.11
C ASP A 251 13.99 -3.54 -14.17
N LEU A 252 12.98 -4.28 -13.71
CA LEU A 252 13.06 -5.73 -13.70
C LEU A 252 13.11 -6.33 -15.11
N ALA A 253 12.40 -5.74 -16.09
CA ALA A 253 12.35 -6.25 -17.45
C ALA A 253 13.72 -6.13 -18.14
N ALA A 254 14.35 -4.97 -18.02
CA ALA A 254 15.70 -4.72 -18.50
C ALA A 254 16.72 -5.63 -17.79
N PHE A 255 16.58 -5.82 -16.48
CA PHE A 255 17.45 -6.74 -15.72
C PHE A 255 17.29 -8.20 -16.16
N VAL A 256 16.06 -8.66 -16.38
CA VAL A 256 15.78 -10.00 -16.93
C VAL A 256 16.41 -10.16 -18.32
N GLY A 257 16.31 -9.15 -19.18
CA GLY A 257 16.99 -9.12 -20.47
C GLY A 257 18.51 -9.26 -20.34
N ARG A 258 19.13 -8.54 -19.39
CA ARG A 258 20.58 -8.64 -19.12
C ARG A 258 20.98 -9.99 -18.51
N MET A 259 20.12 -10.59 -17.71
CA MET A 259 20.32 -11.94 -17.16
C MET A 259 20.25 -13.03 -18.23
N GLY A 260 19.54 -12.79 -19.35
CA GLY A 260 19.40 -13.77 -20.43
C GLY A 260 18.60 -15.00 -20.02
N ALA A 261 17.68 -14.86 -19.07
CA ALA A 261 16.89 -15.95 -18.50
C ALA A 261 15.40 -15.59 -18.43
N SER A 262 14.54 -16.57 -18.16
CA SER A 262 13.11 -16.28 -17.98
C SER A 262 12.86 -15.40 -16.75
N GLU A 263 11.88 -14.50 -16.85
CA GLU A 263 11.48 -13.61 -15.75
C GLU A 263 11.17 -14.42 -14.47
N ARG A 264 10.52 -15.58 -14.61
CA ARG A 264 10.22 -16.49 -13.50
C ARG A 264 11.47 -17.03 -12.81
N ALA A 265 12.54 -17.33 -13.55
CA ALA A 265 13.79 -17.80 -12.98
C ALA A 265 14.51 -16.69 -12.21
N VAL A 266 14.59 -15.49 -12.80
CA VAL A 266 15.23 -14.32 -12.16
C VAL A 266 14.49 -13.90 -10.89
N ARG A 267 13.15 -13.84 -10.92
CA ARG A 267 12.34 -13.52 -9.73
C ARG A 267 12.56 -14.53 -8.61
N ARG A 268 12.56 -15.83 -8.93
CA ARG A 268 12.84 -16.90 -7.94
C ARG A 268 14.24 -16.80 -7.38
N LEU A 269 15.25 -16.54 -8.21
CA LEU A 269 16.62 -16.37 -7.72
C LEU A 269 16.71 -15.23 -6.70
N ILE A 270 16.14 -14.06 -7.01
CA ILE A 270 16.19 -12.90 -6.12
C ILE A 270 15.37 -13.15 -4.83
N LEU A 271 14.19 -13.77 -4.96
CA LEU A 271 13.32 -14.03 -3.81
C LEU A 271 13.87 -15.13 -2.91
N ASP A 272 14.16 -16.30 -3.47
CA ASP A 272 14.46 -17.52 -2.71
C ASP A 272 15.92 -17.55 -2.23
N ARG A 273 16.87 -17.03 -3.02
CA ARG A 273 18.30 -17.05 -2.66
C ARG A 273 18.77 -15.77 -1.96
N LEU A 274 18.30 -14.61 -2.42
CA LEU A 274 18.75 -13.32 -1.88
C LEU A 274 17.79 -12.74 -0.83
N GLY A 275 16.57 -13.28 -0.71
CA GLY A 275 15.60 -12.89 0.32
C GLY A 275 14.91 -11.55 0.07
N TYR A 276 14.96 -11.01 -1.15
CA TYR A 276 14.29 -9.74 -1.47
C TYR A 276 12.88 -9.99 -2.02
N ASP A 277 11.88 -9.35 -1.43
CA ASP A 277 10.48 -9.41 -1.88
C ASP A 277 10.16 -8.43 -3.01
N HIS A 278 11.04 -7.47 -3.28
CA HIS A 278 10.86 -6.46 -4.31
C HIS A 278 12.20 -6.10 -4.98
N PHE A 279 12.19 -6.04 -6.32
CA PHE A 279 13.36 -5.75 -7.15
C PHE A 279 14.04 -4.41 -6.82
N ARG A 280 13.27 -3.35 -6.56
CA ARG A 280 13.83 -2.05 -6.17
C ARG A 280 14.55 -2.12 -4.82
N THR A 281 14.06 -2.93 -3.88
CA THR A 281 14.72 -3.17 -2.59
C THR A 281 16.06 -3.87 -2.80
N PHE A 282 16.10 -4.88 -3.68
CA PHE A 282 17.33 -5.55 -4.09
C PHE A 282 18.36 -4.55 -4.67
N LEU A 283 18.00 -3.75 -5.67
CA LEU A 283 18.92 -2.74 -6.24
C LEU A 283 19.36 -1.71 -5.19
N ASN A 284 18.42 -1.21 -4.38
CA ASN A 284 18.68 -0.20 -3.38
C ASN A 284 19.65 -0.70 -2.29
N ALA A 285 19.69 -1.99 -1.98
CA ALA A 285 20.67 -2.54 -1.04
C ALA A 285 22.11 -2.33 -1.55
N HIS A 286 22.36 -2.59 -2.83
CA HIS A 286 23.66 -2.36 -3.46
C HIS A 286 23.98 -0.86 -3.58
N ARG A 287 23.02 -0.05 -4.05
CA ARG A 287 23.15 1.42 -4.12
C ARG A 287 23.44 2.04 -2.75
N MET A 288 22.81 1.52 -1.69
CA MET A 288 23.03 1.99 -0.32
C MET A 288 24.42 1.65 0.20
N ALA A 289 24.93 0.44 -0.11
CA ALA A 289 26.29 0.06 0.27
C ALA A 289 27.32 1.01 -0.36
N GLU A 290 27.15 1.37 -1.64
CA GLU A 290 28.02 2.33 -2.31
C GLU A 290 27.88 3.75 -1.73
N ALA A 291 26.65 4.20 -1.46
CA ALA A 291 26.43 5.50 -0.86
C ALA A 291 27.07 5.62 0.54
N ARG A 292 26.94 4.59 1.39
CA ARG A 292 27.60 4.53 2.70
C ARG A 292 29.11 4.65 2.56
N ARG A 293 29.71 3.90 1.62
CA ARG A 293 31.15 3.93 1.34
C ARG A 293 31.61 5.34 0.96
N ARG A 294 30.88 6.02 0.07
CA ARG A 294 31.20 7.38 -0.38
C ARG A 294 31.00 8.44 0.71
N LEU A 295 29.98 8.30 1.55
CA LEU A 295 29.68 9.27 2.61
C LEU A 295 30.72 9.31 3.72
N VAL A 296 31.44 8.20 3.97
CA VAL A 296 32.50 8.14 4.99
C VAL A 296 33.90 8.34 4.43
N ASP A 297 34.04 8.46 3.11
CA ASP A 297 35.33 8.66 2.45
C ASP A 297 35.85 10.09 2.73
N PRO A 298 36.98 10.26 3.44
CA PRO A 298 37.52 11.58 3.74
C PRO A 298 37.85 12.40 2.50
N ALA A 299 38.21 11.75 1.38
CA ALA A 299 38.49 12.44 0.12
C ALA A 299 37.24 13.06 -0.51
N ARG A 300 36.04 12.65 -0.06
CA ARG A 300 34.73 13.08 -0.58
C ARG A 300 33.95 13.91 0.43
N ARG A 301 34.59 14.41 1.49
CA ARG A 301 33.95 15.16 2.58
C ARG A 301 33.08 16.31 2.04
N ASP A 302 33.57 17.03 1.06
CA ASP A 302 32.93 18.22 0.47
C ASP A 302 32.03 17.90 -0.73
N GLU A 303 31.91 16.62 -1.12
CA GLU A 303 31.04 16.19 -2.21
C GLU A 303 29.57 16.46 -1.84
N LYS A 304 28.82 17.05 -2.78
CA LYS A 304 27.40 17.35 -2.56
C LYS A 304 26.59 16.05 -2.45
N LEU A 305 25.64 15.98 -1.51
CA LEU A 305 24.81 14.78 -1.31
C LEU A 305 24.06 14.33 -2.58
N ILE A 306 23.67 15.26 -3.44
CA ILE A 306 23.04 14.92 -4.73
C ILE A 306 24.02 14.19 -5.67
N VAL A 307 25.29 14.57 -5.70
CA VAL A 307 26.31 13.90 -6.52
C VAL A 307 26.53 12.48 -6.00
N ILE A 308 26.70 12.33 -4.69
CA ILE A 308 26.80 11.01 -4.05
C ILE A 308 25.58 10.14 -4.37
N ALA A 309 24.37 10.72 -4.34
CA ALA A 309 23.14 10.01 -4.66
C ALA A 309 23.12 9.52 -6.12
N MET A 310 23.37 10.41 -7.08
CA MET A 310 23.35 10.09 -8.50
C MET A 310 24.41 9.05 -8.84
N ASP A 311 25.63 9.24 -8.35
CA ASP A 311 26.73 8.31 -8.60
C ASP A 311 26.60 6.97 -7.86
N SER A 312 25.73 6.87 -6.87
CA SER A 312 25.36 5.60 -6.24
C SER A 312 24.18 4.93 -6.97
N GLY A 313 23.69 5.50 -8.07
CA GLY A 313 22.61 4.94 -8.90
C GLY A 313 21.20 5.36 -8.49
N PHE A 314 21.02 6.36 -7.62
CA PHE A 314 19.69 6.89 -7.32
C PHE A 314 19.26 7.90 -8.39
N ALA A 315 18.04 7.77 -8.88
CA ALA A 315 17.48 8.69 -9.88
C ALA A 315 17.24 10.13 -9.37
N SER A 316 17.15 10.32 -8.04
CA SER A 316 16.93 11.64 -7.45
C SER A 316 17.31 11.71 -5.97
N LEU A 317 17.65 12.91 -5.50
CA LEU A 317 17.96 13.20 -4.09
C LEU A 317 16.81 12.84 -3.13
N PRO A 318 15.52 13.12 -3.42
CA PRO A 318 14.42 12.71 -2.55
C PRO A 318 14.32 11.18 -2.40
N SER A 319 14.56 10.41 -3.47
CA SER A 319 14.55 8.95 -3.38
C SER A 319 15.71 8.44 -2.51
N PHE A 320 16.90 8.99 -2.70
CA PHE A 320 18.07 8.67 -1.88
C PHE A 320 17.82 8.95 -0.39
N ASN A 321 17.41 10.18 -0.05
CA ASN A 321 17.16 10.58 1.32
C ASN A 321 16.14 9.65 2.01
N ARG A 322 15.05 9.30 1.32
CA ARG A 322 14.02 8.41 1.84
C ARG A 322 14.56 7.01 2.13
N VAL A 323 15.26 6.39 1.17
CA VAL A 323 15.81 5.03 1.33
C VAL A 323 16.89 5.03 2.43
N PHE A 324 17.72 6.06 2.49
CA PHE A 324 18.76 6.20 3.52
C PHE A 324 18.18 6.36 4.92
N GLN A 325 17.20 7.25 5.08
CA GLN A 325 16.53 7.46 6.36
C GLN A 325 15.74 6.23 6.81
N GLN A 326 15.14 5.48 5.88
CA GLN A 326 14.49 4.20 6.19
C GLN A 326 15.50 3.15 6.69
N ALA A 327 16.70 3.13 6.13
CA ALA A 327 17.74 2.16 6.49
C ALA A 327 18.53 2.53 7.76
N GLU A 328 18.84 3.81 7.96
CA GLU A 328 19.73 4.31 9.03
C GLU A 328 19.00 5.05 10.16
N GLY A 329 17.70 5.36 9.99
CA GLY A 329 16.91 6.17 10.93
C GLY A 329 17.21 7.68 10.88
N VAL A 330 18.31 8.09 10.26
CA VAL A 330 18.77 9.50 10.16
C VAL A 330 18.98 9.93 8.70
N SER A 331 19.04 11.24 8.46
CA SER A 331 19.34 11.75 7.11
C SER A 331 20.79 11.47 6.70
N PRO A 332 21.11 11.34 5.40
CA PRO A 332 22.48 11.13 4.93
C PRO A 332 23.46 12.20 5.41
N GLY A 333 23.01 13.46 5.46
CA GLY A 333 23.80 14.59 5.93
C GLY A 333 24.14 14.48 7.42
N ALA A 334 23.14 14.17 8.25
CA ALA A 334 23.36 13.95 9.69
C ALA A 334 24.27 12.75 9.95
N TRP A 335 24.07 11.66 9.22
CA TRP A 335 24.91 10.46 9.30
C TRP A 335 26.37 10.76 8.96
N ARG A 336 26.61 11.51 7.87
CA ARG A 336 27.95 11.95 7.47
C ARG A 336 28.61 12.81 8.54
N GLN A 337 27.91 13.80 9.08
CA GLN A 337 28.44 14.68 10.13
C GLN A 337 28.82 13.91 11.41
N ALA A 338 27.98 12.96 11.84
CA ALA A 338 28.25 12.13 13.01
C ALA A 338 29.52 11.28 12.85
N ARG A 339 29.78 10.75 11.64
CA ARG A 339 30.96 9.92 11.36
C ARG A 339 32.26 10.73 11.33
N PHE A 340 32.25 11.93 10.74
CA PHE A 340 33.45 12.78 10.70
C PHE A 340 33.77 13.41 12.06
N SER A 341 32.76 13.86 12.83
CA SER A 341 32.98 14.37 14.20
C SER A 341 33.54 13.31 15.14
N THR A 342 33.06 12.06 15.05
CA THR A 342 33.60 10.93 15.84
C THR A 342 35.06 10.60 15.45
N SER A 343 35.42 10.73 14.16
CA SER A 343 36.79 10.51 13.69
C SER A 343 37.76 11.58 14.18
N GLU A 344 37.34 12.85 14.18
CA GLU A 344 38.13 13.98 14.70
C GLU A 344 38.33 13.87 16.22
N ALA A 345 37.30 13.45 16.97
CA ALA A 345 37.40 13.21 18.41
C ALA A 345 38.37 12.05 18.76
N ARG A 346 38.39 10.97 17.97
CA ARG A 346 39.36 9.87 18.17
C ARG A 346 40.79 10.25 17.79
N ARG A 347 41.00 11.15 16.82
CA ARG A 347 42.34 11.63 16.45
C ARG A 347 42.94 12.59 17.48
N THR A 348 42.11 13.23 18.29
CA THR A 348 42.52 14.22 19.29
C THR A 348 42.61 13.65 20.72
N ALA A 349 42.21 12.40 20.93
CA ALA A 349 42.35 11.72 22.21
C ALA A 349 43.83 11.32 22.45
N PRO A 350 44.41 11.63 23.63
CA PRO A 350 45.78 11.26 23.96
C PRO A 350 45.91 9.73 24.05
N ALA A 351 46.97 9.18 23.47
CA ALA A 351 47.32 7.77 23.63
C ALA A 351 47.67 7.53 25.11
N VAL A 352 46.91 6.66 25.79
CA VAL A 352 47.13 6.25 27.18
C VAL A 352 48.18 5.14 27.22
#